data_AF-A0AA39VEQ1-F1
#
_entry.id   AF-A0AA39VEQ1-F1
#
_cell.length_a   1.000
_cell.length_b   1.000
_cell.length_c   1.000
_cell.angle_alpha   90.00
_cell.angle_beta   90.00
_cell.angle_gamma   90.00
#
_symmetry.space_group_name_H-M   'P 1'
#
loop_
_entity.id
_entity.type
_entity.pdbx_description
1 polymer ?
#
loop_
_entity_poly.entity_id
_entity_poly.type
_entity_poly.pdbx_seq_one_letter_code
_entity_poly.pdbx_strand_id
1 'polypeptide(L)'
;MEGESELRRWDELIPDALGLIFRNLPLQEVLTVIPRVCKSWSKAVAGPYCWQEIDVEEWSNRCKPDHLDRMLQSLITRSSGSLRKLCVSGLRSNMMFTFIAENAGSLQTLRLTRSEISDSVAEQIAGRLSAITFLDLSYCCNIGATALEAIGKHCKLLVGLCRNMHPLDTADKLSQDDEATVIATTMPKLKRLEMAYNVISTKGVLNIISSCSKLEFLDLRGCWDVKIDDKFMEGNFPNLKVLGPHVLDYYEINDWDDFSDYSYASEDLAWEILAGEMGDYDDDEIYNDGMYDGRLDELELRFYDGIDEDAGIYGWPPSP
;
A
#
# COMPACT_ATOMS: atom_id res chain seq x y z
N MET A 1 -53.54 -6.46 9.83
CA MET A 1 -52.52 -5.47 10.22
C MET A 1 -51.20 -6.20 10.20
N GLU A 2 -50.59 -6.27 9.02
CA GLU A 2 -49.27 -6.86 8.83
C GLU A 2 -48.24 -5.89 9.41
N GLY A 3 -47.28 -6.42 10.17
CA GLY A 3 -46.23 -5.65 10.79
C GLY A 3 -45.36 -5.02 9.70
N GLU A 4 -45.34 -3.69 9.66
CA GLU A 4 -44.29 -2.95 9.00
C GLU A 4 -42.97 -3.42 9.60
N SER A 5 -42.19 -4.17 8.82
CA SER A 5 -40.79 -4.40 9.16
C SER A 5 -40.16 -3.01 9.30
N GLU A 6 -39.73 -2.63 10.50
CA GLU A 6 -38.92 -1.44 10.72
C GLU A 6 -37.65 -1.55 9.86
N LEU A 7 -37.73 -1.08 8.62
CA LEU A 7 -36.59 -1.00 7.73
C LEU A 7 -35.62 -0.03 8.38
N ARG A 8 -34.50 -0.56 8.88
CA ARG A 8 -33.46 0.24 9.51
C ARG A 8 -32.92 1.22 8.48
N ARG A 9 -32.96 2.51 8.84
CA ARG A 9 -32.41 3.60 8.03
C ARG A 9 -30.90 3.65 8.19
N TRP A 10 -30.21 2.85 7.38
CA TRP A 10 -28.74 2.77 7.38
C TRP A 10 -28.07 4.10 6.99
N ASP A 11 -28.79 5.02 6.34
CA ASP A 11 -28.35 6.38 6.01
C ASP A 11 -28.31 7.33 7.21
N GLU A 12 -29.02 7.02 8.30
CA GLU A 12 -29.02 7.78 9.56
C GLU A 12 -27.90 7.36 10.52
N LEU A 13 -27.09 6.36 10.15
CA LEU A 13 -25.91 6.00 10.93
C LEU A 13 -24.91 7.16 10.96
N ILE A 14 -24.25 7.30 12.10
CA ILE A 14 -23.19 8.28 12.29
C ILE A 14 -22.02 7.99 11.30
N PRO A 15 -21.38 9.04 10.73
CA PRO A 15 -20.38 8.87 9.66
C PRO A 15 -19.18 7.99 10.02
N ASP A 16 -18.81 7.94 11.29
CA ASP A 16 -17.80 7.04 11.82
C ASP A 16 -18.22 5.58 11.71
N ALA A 17 -19.43 5.22 12.14
CA ALA A 17 -19.97 3.87 12.00
C ALA A 17 -20.05 3.44 10.52
N LEU A 18 -20.49 4.34 9.63
CA LEU A 18 -20.47 4.11 8.19
C LEU A 18 -19.04 3.87 7.67
N GLY A 19 -18.07 4.68 8.09
CA GLY A 19 -16.66 4.46 7.75
C GLY A 19 -16.14 3.10 8.20
N LEU A 20 -16.53 2.64 9.40
CA LEU A 20 -16.14 1.32 9.90
C LEU A 20 -16.79 0.15 9.12
N ILE A 21 -17.93 0.37 8.49
CA ILE A 21 -18.59 -0.59 7.61
C ILE A 21 -17.91 -0.59 6.24
N PHE A 22 -17.78 0.59 5.62
CA PHE A 22 -17.27 0.74 4.26
C PHE A 22 -15.81 0.31 4.11
N ARG A 23 -14.99 0.42 5.15
CA ARG A 23 -13.60 -0.09 5.12
C ARG A 23 -13.48 -1.61 4.89
N ASN A 24 -14.56 -2.38 5.05
CA ASN A 24 -14.56 -3.81 4.76
C ASN A 24 -14.90 -4.11 3.30
N LEU A 25 -15.20 -3.09 2.50
CA LEU A 25 -15.50 -3.22 1.08
C LEU A 25 -14.25 -2.98 0.23
N PRO A 26 -14.19 -3.53 -1.00
CA PRO A 26 -13.13 -3.22 -1.93
C PRO A 26 -13.03 -1.71 -2.20
N LEU A 27 -11.80 -1.20 -2.36
CA LEU A 27 -11.54 0.22 -2.62
C LEU A 27 -12.38 0.77 -3.79
N GLN A 28 -12.53 -0.02 -4.86
CA GLN A 28 -13.32 0.33 -6.02
C GLN A 28 -14.79 0.58 -5.68
N GLU A 29 -15.41 -0.26 -4.84
CA GLU A 29 -16.80 -0.09 -4.43
C GLU A 29 -16.98 1.14 -3.54
N VAL A 30 -16.04 1.37 -2.60
CA VAL A 30 -16.05 2.56 -1.73
C VAL A 30 -15.97 3.84 -2.57
N LEU A 31 -15.20 3.84 -3.66
CA LEU A 31 -15.02 5.01 -4.51
C LEU A 31 -16.14 5.22 -5.54
N THR A 32 -16.78 4.15 -6.02
CA THR A 32 -17.69 4.23 -7.17
C THR A 32 -19.15 3.95 -6.83
N VAL A 33 -19.42 2.96 -5.99
CA VAL A 33 -20.78 2.48 -5.68
C VAL A 33 -21.34 3.23 -4.48
N ILE A 34 -20.61 3.23 -3.36
CA ILE A 34 -21.08 3.80 -2.09
C ILE A 34 -21.49 5.29 -2.21
N PRO A 35 -20.75 6.16 -2.93
CA PRO A 35 -21.15 7.56 -3.07
C PRO A 35 -22.44 7.76 -3.87
N ARG A 36 -22.88 6.76 -4.65
CA ARG A 36 -24.09 6.82 -5.47
C ARG A 36 -25.34 6.31 -4.76
N VAL A 37 -25.20 5.62 -3.63
CA VAL A 37 -26.34 5.07 -2.87
C VAL A 37 -27.20 6.20 -2.30
N CYS A 38 -26.60 7.14 -1.57
CA CYS A 38 -27.30 8.32 -1.07
C CYS A 38 -26.33 9.45 -0.70
N LYS A 39 -26.86 10.66 -0.49
CA LYS A 39 -26.07 11.85 -0.11
C LYS A 39 -25.34 11.68 1.23
N SER A 40 -25.92 10.95 2.19
CA SER A 40 -25.31 10.70 3.50
C SER A 40 -24.05 9.84 3.35
N TRP A 41 -24.15 8.75 2.58
CA TRP A 41 -23.03 7.84 2.31
C TRP A 41 -21.94 8.51 1.47
N SER A 42 -22.33 9.30 0.46
CA SER A 42 -21.39 10.14 -0.30
C SER A 42 -20.58 11.07 0.61
N LYS A 43 -21.23 11.76 1.56
CA LYS A 43 -20.54 12.60 2.55
C LYS A 43 -19.64 11.80 3.50
N ALA A 44 -20.07 10.61 3.91
CA ALA A 44 -19.27 9.74 4.76
C ALA A 44 -17.98 9.27 4.05
N VAL A 45 -18.08 8.91 2.77
CA VAL A 45 -16.92 8.56 1.93
C VAL A 45 -16.04 9.76 1.64
N ALA A 46 -16.59 10.97 1.49
CA ALA A 46 -15.77 12.17 1.35
C ALA A 46 -15.04 12.57 2.65
N GLY A 47 -15.48 12.04 3.79
CA GLY A 47 -14.93 12.34 5.12
C GLY A 47 -13.74 11.44 5.52
N PRO A 48 -13.06 11.76 6.64
CA PRO A 48 -11.79 11.13 7.01
C PRO A 48 -11.91 9.70 7.54
N TYR A 49 -13.10 9.30 8.02
CA TYR A 49 -13.28 8.01 8.70
C TYR A 49 -13.12 6.80 7.78
N CYS A 50 -13.45 6.95 6.49
CA CYS A 50 -13.25 5.89 5.50
C CYS A 50 -11.77 5.71 5.11
N TRP A 51 -10.91 6.70 5.39
CA TRP A 51 -9.54 6.77 4.87
C TRP A 51 -8.48 6.76 5.98
N GLN A 52 -8.82 6.22 7.16
CA GLN A 52 -7.83 5.97 8.21
C GLN A 52 -6.87 4.84 7.83
N GLU A 53 -7.33 3.92 6.98
CA GLU A 53 -6.54 2.81 6.47
C GLU A 53 -6.69 2.78 4.95
N ILE A 54 -5.59 2.97 4.23
CA ILE A 54 -5.54 2.92 2.77
C ILE A 54 -4.65 1.75 2.38
N ASP A 55 -5.24 0.77 1.69
CA ASP A 55 -4.53 -0.39 1.17
C ASP A 55 -4.76 -0.46 -0.34
N VAL A 56 -3.74 -0.06 -1.10
CA VAL A 56 -3.75 0.00 -2.56
C VAL A 56 -2.63 -0.87 -3.15
N GLU A 57 -2.03 -1.76 -2.36
CA GLU A 57 -0.85 -2.54 -2.76
C GLU A 57 -1.10 -3.38 -4.02
N GLU A 58 -2.20 -4.14 -4.05
CA GLU A 58 -2.55 -4.94 -5.22
C GLU A 58 -2.87 -4.07 -6.45
N TRP A 59 -3.67 -3.03 -6.25
CA TRP A 59 -4.06 -2.10 -7.31
C TRP A 59 -2.86 -1.36 -7.90
N SER A 60 -1.94 -0.91 -7.06
CA SER A 60 -0.72 -0.19 -7.47
C SER A 60 0.19 -1.00 -8.38
N ASN A 61 0.13 -2.35 -8.31
CA ASN A 61 0.90 -3.21 -9.21
C ASN A 61 0.32 -3.31 -10.62
N ARG A 62 -0.97 -3.00 -10.78
CA ARG A 62 -1.68 -3.06 -12.06
C ARG A 62 -1.84 -1.67 -12.69
N CYS A 63 -1.54 -0.61 -11.95
CA CYS A 63 -1.78 0.76 -12.34
C CYS A 63 -0.53 1.44 -12.92
N LYS A 64 -0.72 2.37 -13.86
CA LYS A 64 0.34 3.27 -14.31
C LYS A 64 0.80 4.17 -13.14
N PRO A 65 2.10 4.51 -13.03
CA PRO A 65 2.62 5.33 -11.92
C PRO A 65 1.93 6.70 -11.76
N ASP A 66 1.60 7.38 -12.86
CA ASP A 66 1.00 8.72 -12.80
C ASP A 66 -0.40 8.72 -12.18
N HIS A 67 -1.18 7.66 -12.45
CA HIS A 67 -2.50 7.47 -11.86
C HIS A 67 -2.41 7.11 -10.38
N LEU A 68 -1.36 6.38 -9.99
CA LEU A 68 -1.12 6.01 -8.59
C LEU A 68 -0.89 7.26 -7.73
N ASP A 69 -0.05 8.19 -8.18
CA ASP A 69 0.24 9.43 -7.45
C ASP A 69 -1.02 10.29 -7.28
N ARG A 70 -1.80 10.51 -8.35
CA ARG A 70 -3.05 11.30 -8.30
C ARG A 70 -4.08 10.68 -7.35
N MET A 71 -4.28 9.36 -7.46
CA MET A 71 -5.19 8.62 -6.59
C MET A 71 -4.75 8.73 -5.14
N LEU A 72 -3.48 8.47 -4.86
CA LEU A 72 -2.95 8.45 -3.51
C LEU A 72 -3.02 9.83 -2.85
N GLN A 73 -2.71 10.91 -3.58
CA GLN A 73 -2.91 12.29 -3.12
C GLN A 73 -4.36 12.55 -2.73
N SER A 74 -5.33 12.13 -3.56
CA SER A 74 -6.76 12.30 -3.26
C SER A 74 -7.16 11.58 -1.97
N LEU A 75 -6.78 10.31 -1.82
CA LEU A 75 -7.16 9.50 -0.66
C LEU A 75 -6.53 10.00 0.64
N ILE A 76 -5.24 10.34 0.61
CA ILE A 76 -4.55 10.88 1.79
C ILE A 76 -5.15 12.23 2.19
N THR A 77 -5.47 13.11 1.23
CA THR A 77 -6.13 14.39 1.50
C THR A 77 -7.47 14.20 2.18
N ARG A 78 -8.28 13.22 1.74
CA ARG A 78 -9.56 12.90 2.38
C ARG A 78 -9.39 12.42 3.82
N SER A 79 -8.29 11.74 4.16
CA SER A 79 -8.01 11.31 5.54
C SER A 79 -7.84 12.48 6.52
N SER A 80 -7.59 13.70 6.03
CA SER A 80 -7.46 14.92 6.85
C SER A 80 -6.52 14.75 8.05
N GLY A 81 -5.36 14.11 7.85
CA GLY A 81 -4.36 13.87 8.91
C GLY A 81 -4.65 12.71 9.85
N SER A 82 -5.75 11.98 9.63
CA SER A 82 -6.18 10.83 10.43
C SER A 82 -5.68 9.48 9.88
N LEU A 83 -4.81 9.49 8.87
CA LEU A 83 -4.24 8.27 8.28
C LEU A 83 -3.38 7.50 9.30
N ARG A 84 -3.70 6.22 9.51
CA ARG A 84 -3.04 5.30 10.45
C ARG A 84 -2.31 4.17 9.73
N LYS A 85 -2.85 3.66 8.62
CA LYS A 85 -2.25 2.61 7.81
C LYS A 85 -2.20 3.03 6.34
N LEU A 86 -1.04 2.90 5.72
CA LEU A 86 -0.85 3.05 4.29
C LEU A 86 -0.09 1.84 3.73
N CYS A 87 -0.63 1.19 2.72
CA CYS A 87 0.03 0.12 1.97
C CYS A 87 -0.03 0.43 0.48
N VAL A 88 1.14 0.57 -0.14
CA VAL A 88 1.30 0.90 -1.55
C VAL A 88 2.58 0.26 -2.07
N SER A 89 2.58 -0.15 -3.34
CA SER A 89 3.73 -0.73 -4.03
C SER A 89 4.13 0.16 -5.21
N GLY A 90 5.42 0.20 -5.54
CA GLY A 90 5.88 0.80 -6.79
C GLY A 90 5.89 2.33 -6.84
N LEU A 91 5.95 3.04 -5.70
CA LEU A 91 6.08 4.49 -5.71
C LEU A 91 7.46 4.92 -6.20
N ARG A 92 7.51 5.85 -7.16
CA ARG A 92 8.77 6.38 -7.73
C ARG A 92 9.00 7.86 -7.45
N SER A 93 7.96 8.58 -7.06
CA SER A 93 7.99 10.02 -6.94
C SER A 93 8.49 10.49 -5.58
N ASN A 94 9.63 11.19 -5.57
CA ASN A 94 10.16 11.82 -4.36
C ASN A 94 9.17 12.81 -3.73
N MET A 95 8.40 13.51 -4.57
CA MET A 95 7.36 14.43 -4.11
C MET A 95 6.24 13.69 -3.36
N MET A 96 5.91 12.47 -3.80
CA MET A 96 4.89 11.65 -3.14
C MET A 96 5.34 11.19 -1.75
N PHE A 97 6.62 10.79 -1.57
CA PHE A 97 7.15 10.45 -0.25
C PHE A 97 7.10 11.65 0.72
N THR A 98 7.49 12.84 0.27
CA THR A 98 7.38 14.07 1.06
C THR A 98 5.93 14.39 1.40
N PHE A 99 5.02 14.29 0.45
CA PHE A 99 3.60 14.54 0.67
C PHE A 99 2.99 13.56 1.69
N ILE A 100 3.33 12.27 1.64
CA ILE A 100 2.92 11.28 2.64
C ILE A 100 3.42 11.72 4.02
N ALA A 101 4.69 12.09 4.14
CA ALA A 101 5.30 12.48 5.39
C ALA A 101 4.68 13.76 6.00
N GLU A 102 4.26 14.72 5.15
CA GLU A 102 3.63 15.96 5.59
C GLU A 102 2.17 15.76 6.03
N ASN A 103 1.45 14.83 5.42
CA ASN A 103 0.01 14.64 5.64
C ASN A 103 -0.33 13.44 6.54
N ALA A 104 0.64 12.58 6.88
CA ALA A 104 0.44 11.34 7.63
C ALA A 104 1.19 11.33 8.98
N GLY A 105 1.11 12.41 9.76
CA GLY A 105 1.74 12.49 11.09
C GLY A 105 1.22 11.46 12.11
N SER A 106 0.02 10.91 11.88
CA SER A 106 -0.60 9.87 12.72
C SER A 106 -0.31 8.44 12.25
N LEU A 107 0.55 8.27 11.24
CA LEU A 107 0.78 6.98 10.57
C LEU A 107 1.50 6.00 11.48
N GLN A 108 0.89 4.84 11.67
CA GLN A 108 1.39 3.76 12.53
C GLN A 108 1.93 2.59 11.72
N THR A 109 1.34 2.32 10.55
CA THR A 109 1.75 1.25 9.64
C THR A 109 1.99 1.82 8.26
N LEU A 110 3.20 1.65 7.74
CA LEU A 110 3.58 2.07 6.40
C LEU A 110 4.19 0.89 5.65
N ARG A 111 3.62 0.53 4.51
CA ARG A 111 4.23 -0.41 3.56
C ARG A 111 4.46 0.29 2.23
N LEU A 112 5.72 0.32 1.82
CA LEU A 112 6.20 0.95 0.59
C LEU A 112 7.01 -0.07 -0.22
N THR A 113 6.41 -1.20 -0.57
CA THR A 113 7.15 -2.27 -1.27
C THR A 113 7.55 -1.84 -2.67
N ARG A 114 8.68 -2.35 -3.20
CA ARG A 114 9.14 -2.07 -4.58
C ARG A 114 9.20 -0.57 -4.95
N SER A 115 9.40 0.29 -3.96
CA SER A 115 9.38 1.75 -4.15
C SER A 115 10.81 2.28 -4.31
N GLU A 116 10.99 3.33 -5.12
CA GLU A 116 12.31 3.90 -5.46
C GLU A 116 12.74 5.01 -4.48
N ILE A 117 12.44 4.84 -3.19
CA ILE A 117 12.85 5.79 -2.15
C ILE A 117 14.37 5.75 -1.95
N SER A 118 15.03 6.90 -2.08
CA SER A 118 16.47 7.04 -1.84
C SER A 118 16.80 7.32 -0.37
N ASP A 119 18.05 7.05 0.02
CA ASP A 119 18.58 7.42 1.33
C ASP A 119 18.34 8.89 1.69
N SER A 120 18.61 9.80 0.75
CA SER A 120 18.43 11.24 0.95
C SER A 120 16.98 11.64 1.24
N VAL A 121 16.01 11.00 0.61
CA VAL A 121 14.58 11.27 0.85
C VAL A 121 14.15 10.67 2.18
N ALA A 122 14.57 9.44 2.47
CA ALA A 122 14.30 8.78 3.75
C ALA A 122 14.81 9.61 4.94
N GLU A 123 16.01 10.17 4.86
CA GLU A 123 16.57 11.07 5.87
C GLU A 123 15.71 12.31 6.11
N GLN A 124 15.24 12.95 5.04
CA GLN A 124 14.42 14.17 5.12
C GLN A 124 13.07 13.91 5.78
N ILE A 125 12.45 12.76 5.49
CA ILE A 125 11.08 12.48 5.94
C ILE A 125 11.01 11.70 7.26
N ALA A 126 12.07 10.99 7.66
CA ALA A 126 12.07 10.12 8.84
C ALA A 126 11.58 10.82 10.12
N GLY A 127 11.94 12.09 10.32
CA GLY A 127 11.50 12.88 11.47
C GLY A 127 9.99 13.09 11.56
N ARG A 128 9.28 13.12 10.42
CA ARG A 128 7.82 13.29 10.37
C ARG A 128 7.07 11.99 10.64
N LEU A 129 7.72 10.86 10.41
CA LEU A 129 7.16 9.52 10.52
C LEU A 129 7.39 8.87 11.92
N SER A 130 7.59 9.69 12.95
CA SER A 130 7.96 9.22 14.30
C SER A 130 6.92 8.32 14.99
N ALA A 131 5.66 8.34 14.53
CA ALA A 131 4.56 7.52 15.04
C ALA A 131 4.55 6.09 14.50
N ILE A 132 5.41 5.76 13.52
CA ILE A 132 5.43 4.44 12.89
C ILE A 132 5.80 3.35 13.89
N THR A 133 4.99 2.31 13.88
CA THR A 133 5.16 1.05 14.64
C THR A 133 5.51 -0.13 13.75
N PHE A 134 5.07 -0.12 12.49
CA PHE A 134 5.38 -1.14 11.50
C PHE A 134 5.78 -0.49 10.18
N LEU A 135 6.94 -0.88 9.66
CA LEU A 135 7.48 -0.38 8.40
C LEU A 135 7.86 -1.54 7.47
N ASP A 136 7.40 -1.50 6.24
CA ASP A 136 7.81 -2.43 5.19
C ASP A 136 8.45 -1.67 4.03
N LEU A 137 9.72 -1.98 3.79
CA LEU A 137 10.58 -1.48 2.71
C LEU A 137 11.09 -2.64 1.84
N SER A 138 10.33 -3.74 1.77
CA SER A 138 10.70 -4.89 0.96
C SER A 138 10.85 -4.49 -0.51
N TYR A 139 11.92 -4.98 -1.14
CA TYR A 139 12.27 -4.72 -2.54
C TYR A 139 12.57 -3.25 -2.87
N CYS A 140 12.86 -2.42 -1.87
CA CYS A 140 13.41 -1.08 -2.09
C CYS A 140 14.93 -1.16 -2.27
N CYS A 141 15.41 -1.17 -3.51
CA CYS A 141 16.83 -1.32 -3.84
C CYS A 141 17.66 -0.06 -3.51
N ASN A 142 17.04 1.12 -3.54
CA ASN A 142 17.67 2.43 -3.30
C ASN A 142 17.85 2.79 -1.80
N ILE A 143 17.38 1.92 -0.90
CA ILE A 143 17.53 2.06 0.56
C ILE A 143 18.77 1.29 1.03
N GLY A 144 19.65 1.99 1.73
CA GLY A 144 20.81 1.43 2.40
C GLY A 144 20.84 1.71 3.90
N ALA A 145 22.02 1.52 4.49
CA ALA A 145 22.23 1.70 5.92
C ALA A 145 21.93 3.13 6.39
N THR A 146 22.17 4.16 5.57
CA THR A 146 21.94 5.56 5.93
C THR A 146 20.46 5.87 6.14
N ALA A 147 19.59 5.43 5.22
CA ALA A 147 18.14 5.53 5.39
C ALA A 147 17.67 4.82 6.65
N LEU A 148 18.10 3.57 6.85
CA LEU A 148 17.72 2.78 8.02
C LEU A 148 18.18 3.45 9.31
N GLU A 149 19.32 4.13 9.30
CA GLU A 149 19.84 4.84 10.46
C GLU A 149 18.95 6.03 10.81
N ALA A 150 18.56 6.82 9.82
CA ALA A 150 17.64 7.93 10.01
C ALA A 150 16.27 7.45 10.51
N ILE A 151 15.71 6.42 9.88
CA ILE A 151 14.45 5.80 10.31
C ILE A 151 14.56 5.32 11.76
N GLY A 152 15.62 4.58 12.11
CA GLY A 152 15.82 4.06 13.46
C GLY A 152 16.07 5.17 14.49
N LYS A 153 16.70 6.29 14.09
CA LYS A 153 16.88 7.48 14.93
C LYS A 153 15.58 8.21 15.22
N HIS A 154 14.66 8.30 14.27
CA HIS A 154 13.42 9.08 14.41
C HIS A 154 12.19 8.25 14.81
N CYS A 155 12.06 7.02 14.32
CA CYS A 155 10.90 6.13 14.54
C CYS A 155 11.10 5.26 15.79
N LYS A 156 11.11 5.87 16.99
CA LYS A 156 11.40 5.18 18.26
C LYS A 156 10.29 4.23 18.75
N LEU A 157 9.15 4.19 18.07
CA LEU A 157 8.02 3.31 18.31
C LEU A 157 8.03 2.08 17.39
N LEU A 158 9.01 1.96 16.49
CA LEU A 158 9.11 0.85 15.55
C LEU A 158 9.25 -0.49 16.29
N VAL A 159 8.32 -1.40 16.03
CA VAL A 159 8.28 -2.76 16.57
C VAL A 159 8.35 -3.82 15.48
N GLY A 160 8.00 -3.48 14.23
CA GLY A 160 8.11 -4.37 13.08
C GLY A 160 8.82 -3.70 11.92
N LEU A 161 9.81 -4.38 11.34
CA LEU A 161 10.51 -3.95 10.13
C LEU A 161 10.57 -5.11 9.13
N CYS A 162 10.14 -4.85 7.90
CA CYS A 162 10.34 -5.76 6.77
C CYS A 162 11.30 -5.12 5.77
N ARG A 163 12.43 -5.78 5.52
CA ARG A 163 13.52 -5.38 4.63
C ARG A 163 13.90 -6.58 3.76
N ASN A 164 12.94 -7.17 3.08
CA ASN A 164 13.21 -8.31 2.20
C ASN A 164 13.78 -7.84 0.85
N MET A 165 14.63 -8.65 0.23
CA MET A 165 15.21 -8.37 -1.09
C MET A 165 14.82 -9.45 -2.10
N HIS A 166 14.96 -9.16 -3.40
CA HIS A 166 14.93 -10.19 -4.43
C HIS A 166 16.36 -10.71 -4.67
N PRO A 167 16.59 -12.02 -4.88
CA PRO A 167 17.93 -12.57 -5.14
C PRO A 167 18.70 -11.84 -6.27
N LEU A 168 17.99 -11.41 -7.31
CA LEU A 168 18.57 -10.65 -8.42
C LEU A 168 19.07 -9.26 -8.00
N ASP A 169 18.38 -8.59 -7.07
CA ASP A 169 18.76 -7.25 -6.59
C ASP A 169 19.98 -7.28 -5.66
N THR A 170 20.30 -8.46 -5.14
CA THR A 170 21.42 -8.69 -4.23
C THR A 170 22.63 -9.33 -4.90
N ALA A 171 22.52 -9.74 -6.17
CA ALA A 171 23.58 -10.46 -6.88
C ALA A 171 24.89 -9.66 -6.95
N ASP A 172 24.81 -8.34 -7.08
CA ASP A 172 25.96 -7.44 -7.15
C ASP A 172 26.38 -6.87 -5.78
N LYS A 173 25.65 -7.18 -4.71
CA LYS A 173 25.95 -6.66 -3.36
C LYS A 173 27.00 -7.53 -2.68
N LEU A 174 28.05 -6.88 -2.16
CA LEU A 174 29.11 -7.57 -1.42
C LEU A 174 28.70 -7.94 0.01
N SER A 175 27.96 -7.06 0.68
CA SER A 175 27.51 -7.26 2.06
C SER A 175 26.47 -6.20 2.43
N GLN A 176 25.59 -6.55 3.36
CA GLN A 176 24.61 -5.67 4.01
C GLN A 176 24.75 -5.72 5.55
N ASP A 177 25.94 -6.05 6.05
CA ASP A 177 26.24 -6.07 7.50
C ASP A 177 26.20 -4.67 8.14
N ASP A 178 26.35 -3.63 7.33
CA ASP A 178 26.16 -2.23 7.72
C ASP A 178 24.68 -1.95 8.06
N GLU A 179 23.74 -2.40 7.23
CA GLU A 179 22.29 -2.36 7.52
C GLU A 179 21.99 -3.10 8.83
N ALA A 180 22.54 -4.31 9.00
CA ALA A 180 22.36 -5.10 10.22
C ALA A 180 22.90 -4.38 11.48
N THR A 181 24.07 -3.73 11.36
CA THR A 181 24.69 -2.97 12.45
C THR A 181 23.86 -1.74 12.83
N VAL A 182 23.32 -1.04 11.84
CA VAL A 182 22.44 0.11 12.06
C VAL A 182 21.13 -0.31 12.73
N ILE A 183 20.50 -1.39 12.27
CA ILE A 183 19.28 -1.92 12.90
C ILE A 183 19.55 -2.26 14.37
N ALA A 184 20.62 -3.00 14.64
CA ALA A 184 21.02 -3.39 15.99
C ALA A 184 21.22 -2.18 16.92
N THR A 185 21.86 -1.12 16.43
CA THR A 185 22.20 0.06 17.24
C THR A 185 21.05 1.05 17.41
N THR A 186 20.17 1.19 16.42
CA THR A 186 19.14 2.24 16.40
C THR A 186 17.72 1.76 16.74
N MET A 187 17.43 0.46 16.56
CA MET A 187 16.09 -0.12 16.67
C MET A 187 15.97 -1.24 17.73
N PRO A 188 16.42 -1.05 18.99
CA PRO A 188 16.48 -2.12 19.99
C PRO A 188 15.12 -2.63 20.49
N LYS A 189 14.01 -1.98 20.09
CA LYS A 189 12.64 -2.35 20.50
C LYS A 189 11.92 -3.24 19.48
N LEU A 190 12.57 -3.63 18.39
CA LEU A 190 11.98 -4.51 17.40
C LEU A 190 11.54 -5.83 18.03
N LYS A 191 10.34 -6.25 17.65
CA LYS A 191 9.71 -7.54 17.96
C LYS A 191 9.67 -8.45 16.74
N ARG A 192 9.50 -7.87 15.56
CA ARG A 192 9.49 -8.57 14.28
C ARG A 192 10.51 -7.94 13.33
N LEU A 193 11.40 -8.74 12.78
CA LEU A 193 12.32 -8.32 11.74
C LEU A 193 12.30 -9.34 10.60
N GLU A 194 12.16 -8.86 9.38
CA GLU A 194 12.31 -9.67 8.18
C GLU A 194 13.43 -9.11 7.33
N MET A 195 14.41 -9.94 7.02
CA MET A 195 15.55 -9.60 6.18
C MET A 195 15.83 -10.73 5.18
N ALA A 196 14.77 -11.35 4.64
CA ALA A 196 14.91 -12.43 3.68
C ALA A 196 15.70 -11.97 2.44
N TYR A 197 16.53 -12.88 1.93
CA TYR A 197 17.41 -12.73 0.77
C TYR A 197 18.42 -11.58 0.86
N ASN A 198 18.72 -11.06 2.06
CA ASN A 198 19.80 -10.09 2.22
C ASN A 198 21.17 -10.78 2.31
N VAL A 199 22.21 -10.09 1.85
CA VAL A 199 23.62 -10.52 1.92
C VAL A 199 24.21 -10.16 3.29
N ILE A 200 23.70 -10.79 4.34
CA ILE A 200 24.14 -10.57 5.73
C ILE A 200 24.93 -11.76 6.27
N SER A 201 25.94 -11.47 7.09
CA SER A 201 26.76 -12.49 7.73
C SER A 201 26.12 -12.99 9.03
N THR A 202 26.59 -14.16 9.48
CA THR A 202 26.25 -14.68 10.82
C THR A 202 26.56 -13.67 11.93
N LYS A 203 27.66 -12.90 11.78
CA LYS A 203 28.04 -11.87 12.77
C LYS A 203 27.04 -10.72 12.77
N GLY A 204 26.59 -10.27 11.59
CA GLY A 204 25.56 -9.23 11.46
C GLY A 204 24.26 -9.65 12.15
N VAL A 205 23.82 -10.88 11.92
CA VAL A 205 22.61 -11.43 12.56
C VAL A 205 22.76 -11.54 14.09
N LEU A 206 23.88 -12.06 14.58
CA LEU A 206 24.13 -12.15 16.03
C LEU A 206 24.16 -10.75 16.70
N ASN A 207 24.68 -9.73 16.00
CA ASN A 207 24.64 -8.35 16.48
C ASN A 207 23.20 -7.85 16.67
N ILE A 208 22.33 -8.09 15.68
CA ILE A 208 20.89 -7.78 15.78
C ILE A 208 20.25 -8.49 16.98
N ILE A 209 20.40 -9.81 17.06
CA ILE A 209 19.72 -10.62 18.09
C ILE A 209 20.19 -10.22 19.49
N SER A 210 21.47 -9.91 19.66
CA SER A 210 22.03 -9.46 20.94
C SER A 210 21.54 -8.07 21.37
N SER A 211 21.27 -7.18 20.41
CA SER A 211 20.86 -5.79 20.69
C SER A 211 19.33 -5.64 20.80
N CYS A 212 18.58 -6.36 19.98
CA CYS A 212 17.12 -6.37 19.94
C CYS A 212 16.56 -7.43 20.90
N SER A 213 16.72 -7.23 22.21
CA SER A 213 16.28 -8.18 23.26
C SER A 213 14.79 -8.52 23.28
N LYS A 214 13.95 -7.76 22.57
CA LYS A 214 12.49 -7.97 22.47
C LYS A 214 12.08 -8.72 21.18
N LEU A 215 13.04 -9.17 20.39
CA LEU A 215 12.77 -9.83 19.13
C LEU A 215 12.07 -11.18 19.38
N GLU A 216 10.88 -11.33 18.80
CA GLU A 216 10.03 -12.53 18.88
C GLU A 216 10.06 -13.30 17.55
N PHE A 217 10.29 -12.60 16.43
CA PHE A 217 10.34 -13.18 15.09
C PHE A 217 11.47 -12.58 14.25
N LEU A 218 12.24 -13.45 13.60
CA LEU A 218 13.31 -13.11 12.67
C LEU A 218 13.25 -13.98 11.42
N ASP A 219 13.02 -13.36 10.26
CA ASP A 219 13.07 -14.06 8.95
C ASP A 219 14.41 -13.79 8.24
N LEU A 220 15.12 -14.88 7.95
CA LEU A 220 16.44 -14.91 7.30
C LEU A 220 16.44 -15.81 6.06
N ARG A 221 15.27 -16.20 5.53
CA ARG A 221 15.19 -17.07 4.34
C ARG A 221 16.03 -16.51 3.21
N GLY A 222 16.87 -17.34 2.58
CA GLY A 222 17.73 -16.93 1.48
C GLY A 222 18.96 -16.11 1.89
N CYS A 223 19.23 -15.93 3.19
CA CYS A 223 20.50 -15.38 3.67
C CYS A 223 21.57 -16.48 3.70
N TRP A 224 22.12 -16.84 2.53
CA TRP A 224 22.96 -18.04 2.34
C TRP A 224 24.26 -18.07 3.17
N ASP A 225 24.78 -16.90 3.56
CA ASP A 225 26.02 -16.78 4.36
C ASP A 225 25.78 -16.92 5.88
N VAL A 226 24.51 -17.01 6.30
CA VAL A 226 24.14 -17.17 7.71
C VAL A 226 24.22 -18.64 8.09
N LYS A 227 25.00 -18.92 9.15
CA LYS A 227 25.19 -20.25 9.72
C LYS A 227 24.82 -20.18 11.19
N ILE A 228 23.55 -20.47 11.47
CA ILE A 228 23.01 -20.47 12.83
C ILE A 228 22.65 -21.91 13.18
N ASP A 229 23.13 -22.36 14.35
CA ASP A 229 22.77 -23.66 14.91
C ASP A 229 21.47 -23.51 15.72
N ASP A 230 20.47 -24.32 15.40
CA ASP A 230 19.17 -24.31 16.09
C ASP A 230 19.35 -24.52 17.60
N LYS A 231 20.28 -25.39 18.02
CA LYS A 231 20.57 -25.62 19.44
C LYS A 231 21.13 -24.39 20.13
N PHE A 232 21.95 -23.61 19.42
CA PHE A 232 22.47 -22.34 19.94
C PHE A 232 21.34 -21.32 20.13
N MET A 233 20.38 -21.28 19.21
CA MET A 233 19.23 -20.39 19.30
C MET A 233 18.27 -20.80 20.42
N GLU A 234 17.94 -22.08 20.53
CA GLU A 234 17.09 -22.61 21.61
C GLU A 234 17.70 -22.35 23.00
N GLY A 235 19.03 -22.46 23.13
CA GLY A 235 19.73 -22.25 24.39
C GLY A 235 19.84 -20.77 24.83
N ASN A 236 20.08 -19.85 23.89
CA ASN A 236 20.34 -18.44 24.22
C ASN A 236 19.12 -17.52 24.01
N PHE A 237 18.22 -17.89 23.09
CA PHE A 237 17.09 -17.06 22.65
C PHE A 237 15.79 -17.88 22.52
N PRO A 238 15.30 -18.50 23.61
CA PRO A 238 14.21 -19.48 23.56
C PRO A 238 12.86 -18.91 23.08
N ASN A 239 12.66 -17.58 23.17
CA ASN A 239 11.43 -16.92 22.71
C ASN A 239 11.51 -16.40 21.27
N LEU A 240 12.68 -16.51 20.62
CA LEU A 240 12.90 -15.99 19.28
C LEU A 240 12.61 -17.08 18.25
N LYS A 241 11.59 -16.86 17.41
CA LYS A 241 11.31 -17.70 16.26
C LYS A 241 12.15 -17.24 15.07
N VAL A 242 13.07 -18.09 14.63
CA VAL A 242 13.88 -17.85 13.43
C VAL A 242 13.34 -18.67 12.27
N LEU A 243 13.22 -18.05 11.10
CA LEU A 243 12.84 -18.72 9.84
C LEU A 243 13.99 -18.62 8.83
N GLY A 244 14.30 -19.71 8.13
CA GLY A 244 15.49 -19.81 7.28
C GLY A 244 16.75 -20.14 8.09
N PRO A 245 17.95 -20.01 7.51
CA PRO A 245 18.26 -19.35 6.25
C PRO A 245 18.00 -20.20 5.00
N HIS A 246 17.92 -21.52 5.13
CA HIS A 246 17.62 -22.39 4.01
C HIS A 246 16.18 -22.22 3.53
N VAL A 247 16.01 -22.00 2.23
CA VAL A 247 14.71 -22.07 1.57
C VAL A 247 14.49 -23.54 1.20
N LEU A 248 13.51 -24.19 1.83
CA LEU A 248 13.05 -25.50 1.39
C LEU A 248 12.24 -25.28 0.11
N ASP A 249 12.87 -25.50 -1.03
CA ASP A 249 12.19 -25.39 -2.32
C ASP A 249 11.29 -26.61 -2.51
N TYR A 250 9.99 -26.44 -2.24
CA TYR A 250 8.99 -27.48 -2.51
C TYR A 250 8.64 -27.61 -4.00
N TYR A 251 9.31 -26.84 -4.87
CA TYR A 251 9.01 -26.76 -6.32
C TYR A 251 10.13 -27.27 -7.24
N GLU A 252 11.14 -28.00 -6.74
CA GLU A 252 12.02 -28.79 -7.61
C GLU A 252 11.39 -30.13 -8.03
N ILE A 253 10.14 -30.14 -8.47
CA ILE A 253 9.53 -31.27 -9.22
C ILE A 253 8.59 -30.71 -10.31
N ASN A 254 9.11 -30.69 -11.53
CA ASN A 254 8.44 -30.83 -12.84
C ASN A 254 7.67 -29.65 -13.45
N ASP A 255 8.17 -29.26 -14.62
CA ASP A 255 7.45 -28.84 -15.83
C ASP A 255 6.43 -27.70 -15.70
N TRP A 256 6.90 -26.47 -15.94
CA TRP A 256 6.04 -25.41 -16.47
C TRP A 256 6.54 -24.98 -17.85
N ASP A 257 6.54 -25.94 -18.78
CA ASP A 257 6.21 -25.61 -20.16
C ASP A 257 4.71 -25.24 -20.20
N ASP A 258 4.44 -24.10 -20.85
CA ASP A 258 3.16 -23.76 -21.49
C ASP A 258 1.96 -23.47 -20.56
N PHE A 259 1.66 -22.18 -20.34
CA PHE A 259 0.28 -21.66 -20.45
C PHE A 259 0.35 -20.15 -20.67
N SER A 260 0.55 -19.76 -21.93
CA SER A 260 0.12 -18.45 -22.43
C SER A 260 -1.40 -18.43 -22.62
N ASP A 261 -1.95 -17.22 -22.54
CA ASP A 261 -3.31 -16.79 -22.91
C ASP A 261 -4.47 -17.17 -21.98
N TYR A 262 -4.85 -16.23 -21.10
CA TYR A 262 -6.24 -15.81 -20.99
C TYR A 262 -6.35 -14.28 -20.81
N SER A 263 -7.00 -13.67 -21.79
CA SER A 263 -7.43 -12.28 -21.90
C SER A 263 -8.38 -11.85 -20.76
N TYR A 264 -8.14 -10.67 -20.18
CA TYR A 264 -9.13 -9.89 -19.43
C TYR A 264 -9.07 -8.42 -19.86
N ALA A 265 -9.36 -8.15 -21.13
CA ALA A 265 -9.45 -6.80 -21.70
C ALA A 265 -10.76 -6.07 -21.32
N SER A 266 -11.21 -6.16 -20.06
CA SER A 266 -12.46 -5.54 -19.61
C SER A 266 -12.32 -4.65 -18.36
N GLU A 267 -11.21 -4.71 -17.63
CA GLU A 267 -10.97 -3.82 -16.47
C GLU A 267 -10.18 -2.54 -16.82
N ASP A 268 -9.52 -2.50 -17.98
CA ASP A 268 -8.68 -1.37 -18.41
C ASP A 268 -9.48 -0.09 -18.67
N LEU A 269 -10.70 -0.21 -19.20
CA LEU A 269 -11.56 0.95 -19.50
C LEU A 269 -12.17 1.61 -18.26
N ALA A 270 -12.25 0.90 -17.12
CA ALA A 270 -12.86 1.44 -15.90
C ALA A 270 -11.97 2.49 -15.21
N TRP A 271 -10.65 2.42 -15.43
CA TRP A 271 -9.67 3.28 -14.76
C TRP A 271 -9.23 4.48 -15.60
N GLU A 272 -9.30 4.40 -16.93
CA GLU A 272 -9.09 5.57 -17.82
C GLU A 272 -10.18 6.63 -17.63
N ILE A 273 -11.41 6.22 -17.28
CA ILE A 273 -12.54 7.12 -17.00
C ILE A 273 -12.34 7.93 -15.70
N LEU A 274 -11.60 7.42 -14.72
CA LEU A 274 -11.31 8.12 -13.46
C LEU A 274 -10.15 9.12 -13.56
N ALA A 275 -9.27 8.96 -14.55
CA ALA A 275 -8.06 9.77 -14.72
C ALA A 275 -8.26 11.01 -15.62
N GLY A 276 -9.39 11.11 -16.33
CA GLY A 276 -9.79 12.31 -17.06
C GLY A 276 -8.99 12.63 -18.33
N GLU A 277 -8.39 11.63 -18.99
CA GLU A 277 -7.61 11.83 -20.23
C GLU A 277 -8.27 11.11 -21.40
N MET A 278 -9.19 11.82 -22.10
CA MET A 278 -9.55 11.51 -23.47
C MET A 278 -8.84 12.53 -24.36
N GLY A 279 -7.73 12.12 -24.95
CA GLY A 279 -7.02 12.92 -25.96
C GLY A 279 -7.64 12.66 -27.32
N ASP A 280 -8.60 13.48 -27.72
CA ASP A 280 -9.03 13.55 -29.11
C ASP A 280 -8.02 14.40 -29.90
N TYR A 281 -7.33 13.75 -30.82
CA TYR A 281 -6.68 14.42 -31.93
C TYR A 281 -7.76 14.77 -32.96
N ASP A 282 -8.00 16.07 -33.20
CA ASP A 282 -8.06 16.64 -34.55
C ASP A 282 -8.07 18.18 -34.52
N ASP A 283 -7.46 18.71 -35.59
CA ASP A 283 -7.05 20.09 -35.88
C ASP A 283 -8.22 21.10 -36.05
N ASP A 284 -7.97 22.36 -35.64
CA ASP A 284 -8.20 23.63 -36.37
C ASP A 284 -8.62 24.84 -35.49
N GLU A 285 -8.10 25.99 -35.92
CA GLU A 285 -7.90 27.28 -35.23
C GLU A 285 -9.17 28.15 -34.91
N ILE A 286 -9.09 29.01 -33.87
CA ILE A 286 -9.21 30.51 -33.88
C ILE A 286 -9.67 31.11 -32.51
N TYR A 287 -8.97 32.19 -32.13
CA TYR A 287 -9.11 33.17 -31.02
C TYR A 287 -10.51 33.49 -30.43
N ASN A 288 -10.66 33.70 -29.11
CA ASN A 288 -10.38 34.95 -28.35
C ASN A 288 -11.02 34.97 -26.93
N ASP A 289 -10.29 35.55 -25.96
CA ASP A 289 -10.63 36.30 -24.72
C ASP A 289 -11.76 35.87 -23.73
N GLY A 290 -11.43 35.94 -22.42
CA GLY A 290 -12.34 36.49 -21.41
C GLY A 290 -12.76 35.63 -20.20
N MET A 291 -12.15 35.95 -19.04
CA MET A 291 -12.76 36.01 -17.69
C MET A 291 -13.12 34.75 -16.89
N TYR A 292 -12.56 34.72 -15.68
CA TYR A 292 -12.94 33.89 -14.54
C TYR A 292 -14.39 34.16 -14.09
N ASP A 293 -15.18 33.10 -13.89
CA ASP A 293 -16.25 33.04 -12.89
C ASP A 293 -16.32 31.62 -12.32
N GLY A 294 -16.29 31.52 -10.99
CA GLY A 294 -16.37 30.27 -10.27
C GLY A 294 -17.82 29.92 -9.99
N ARG A 295 -18.28 28.76 -10.49
CA ARG A 295 -19.45 28.06 -9.96
C ARG A 295 -19.24 26.55 -10.02
N LEU A 296 -19.26 25.96 -8.83
CA LEU A 296 -19.60 24.57 -8.57
C LEU A 296 -21.06 24.37 -8.94
N ASP A 297 -21.34 23.82 -10.12
CA ASP A 297 -22.55 23.09 -10.47
C ASP A 297 -22.27 22.39 -11.81
N GLU A 298 -22.82 21.18 -12.00
CA GLU A 298 -22.65 20.27 -13.15
C GLU A 298 -21.43 19.32 -13.12
N LEU A 299 -21.49 18.34 -12.22
CA LEU A 299 -21.02 16.98 -12.51
C LEU A 299 -22.23 16.05 -12.46
N GLU A 300 -23.16 16.24 -13.39
CA GLU A 300 -24.12 15.20 -13.76
C GLU A 300 -23.38 14.14 -14.56
N LEU A 301 -22.77 13.18 -13.86
CA LEU A 301 -22.24 11.96 -14.46
C LEU A 301 -23.43 11.10 -14.91
N ARG A 302 -23.82 11.23 -16.18
CA ARG A 302 -24.79 10.33 -16.82
C ARG A 302 -24.13 8.98 -17.04
N PHE A 303 -24.62 7.96 -16.33
CA PHE A 303 -24.12 6.58 -16.39
C PHE A 303 -24.87 5.69 -17.38
N TYR A 304 -25.79 6.23 -18.18
CA TYR A 304 -26.49 5.48 -19.21
C TYR A 304 -26.70 6.35 -20.44
N ASP A 305 -25.93 6.07 -21.48
CA ASP A 305 -26.40 6.14 -22.87
C ASP A 305 -25.51 5.21 -23.71
N GLY A 306 -26.14 4.27 -24.42
CA GLY A 306 -25.46 3.37 -25.36
C GLY A 306 -25.83 1.88 -25.27
N ILE A 307 -27.13 1.53 -25.31
CA ILE A 307 -27.56 0.29 -25.96
C ILE A 307 -28.77 0.64 -26.83
N ASP A 308 -28.52 0.81 -28.12
CA ASP A 308 -29.48 0.83 -29.23
C ASP A 308 -28.75 0.06 -30.34
N GLU A 309 -29.24 -0.99 -31.02
CA GLU A 309 -30.58 -1.49 -31.33
C GLU A 309 -30.51 -3.03 -31.52
N ASP A 310 -31.68 -3.67 -31.70
CA ASP A 310 -31.93 -5.07 -32.10
C ASP A 310 -31.93 -6.17 -31.02
N ALA A 311 -33.04 -6.21 -30.26
CA ALA A 311 -33.77 -7.46 -30.02
C ALA A 311 -35.24 -7.16 -29.67
N GLY A 312 -36.03 -6.83 -30.70
CA GLY A 312 -37.48 -6.99 -30.63
C GLY A 312 -37.84 -8.45 -30.39
N ILE A 313 -38.97 -8.66 -29.69
CA ILE A 313 -39.61 -9.95 -29.36
C ILE A 313 -39.00 -10.61 -28.13
N TYR A 314 -39.45 -10.24 -26.93
CA TYR A 314 -39.95 -11.13 -25.86
C TYR A 314 -40.35 -10.26 -24.65
N GLY A 315 -41.65 -10.00 -24.52
CA GLY A 315 -42.21 -9.19 -23.46
C GLY A 315 -42.09 -9.86 -22.09
N TRP A 316 -41.59 -9.11 -21.11
CA TRP A 316 -41.70 -9.42 -19.70
C TRP A 316 -42.74 -8.48 -19.05
N PRO A 317 -43.59 -8.99 -18.14
CA PRO A 317 -44.70 -8.22 -17.60
C PRO A 317 -44.23 -7.26 -16.50
N PRO A 318 -44.93 -6.14 -16.27
CA PRO A 318 -44.66 -5.30 -15.12
C PRO A 318 -45.15 -6.02 -13.86
N SER A 319 -44.36 -5.95 -12.79
CA SER A 319 -44.69 -6.48 -11.46
C SER A 319 -44.23 -5.47 -10.40
N PRO A 320 -44.77 -5.52 -9.18
CA PRO A 320 -46.12 -5.17 -8.78
C PRO A 320 -46.23 -3.72 -8.27
#